data_AF-A0A970UH06-F1
#
_entry.id   AF-A0A970UH06-F1
#
_cell.length_a   1.000
_cell.length_b   1.000
_cell.length_c   1.000
_cell.angle_alpha   90.00
_cell.angle_beta   90.00
_cell.angle_gamma   90.00
#
_symmetry.space_group_name_H-M   'P 1'
#
loop_
_entity.id
_entity.type
_entity.pdbx_description
1 polymer ?
#
loop_
_entity_poly.entity_id
_entity_poly.type
_entity_poly.pdbx_seq_one_letter_code
_entity_poly.pdbx_strand_id
1 'polypeptide(L)'
;MNRTTLPSWLIQRSLPKGISLQVLDNDQHILFESTGKWLHPLLELERYVITHPLDTKTLFLHDRVTGRAAAALTVLLGFSCVKSKVLSKSAELLFTRYSVAYAFDEMVDRIDCMTEQLIDDSMTLETIRRMIENRITTKC
;
A
#
# COMPACT_ATOMS: atom_id res chain seq x y z
N MET A 1 10.68 -7.60 19.89
CA MET A 1 10.65 -6.70 18.71
C MET A 1 10.82 -7.56 17.47
N ASN A 2 9.73 -7.93 16.79
CA ASN A 2 9.80 -8.72 15.56
C ASN A 2 10.27 -7.82 14.42
N ARG A 3 11.57 -7.81 14.16
CA ARG A 3 12.11 -7.34 12.88
C ARG A 3 11.86 -8.46 11.88
N THR A 4 10.68 -8.51 11.28
CA THR A 4 10.48 -9.28 10.05
C THR A 4 11.39 -8.63 9.01
N THR A 5 12.57 -9.21 8.78
CA THR A 5 13.55 -8.66 7.85
C THR A 5 13.00 -8.83 6.45
N LEU A 6 12.62 -7.72 5.81
CA LEU A 6 12.28 -7.73 4.39
C LEU A 6 13.46 -8.30 3.60
N PRO A 7 13.20 -9.10 2.56
CA PRO A 7 14.27 -9.67 1.77
C PRO A 7 15.05 -8.57 1.04
N SER A 8 16.37 -8.74 0.94
CA SER A 8 17.26 -7.75 0.32
C SER A 8 16.87 -7.41 -1.12
N TRP A 9 16.39 -8.40 -1.88
CA TRP A 9 15.93 -8.21 -3.25
C TRP A 9 14.76 -7.22 -3.34
N LEU A 10 13.86 -7.21 -2.34
CA LEU A 10 12.73 -6.29 -2.32
C LEU A 10 13.17 -4.88 -1.94
N ILE A 11 14.10 -4.76 -1.00
CA ILE A 11 14.63 -3.46 -0.56
C ILE A 11 15.32 -2.73 -1.72
N GLN A 12 16.05 -3.47 -2.56
CA GLN A 12 16.81 -2.94 -3.70
C GLN A 12 15.99 -2.82 -4.98
N ARG A 13 14.78 -3.39 -5.01
CA ARG A 13 13.91 -3.35 -6.18
C ARG A 13 13.38 -1.94 -6.42
N SER A 14 13.24 -1.61 -7.70
CA SER A 14 12.47 -0.46 -8.17
C SER A 14 11.35 -0.93 -9.09
N LEU A 15 10.21 -0.24 -9.04
CA LEU A 15 9.14 -0.46 -10.01
C LEU A 15 9.62 -0.15 -11.44
N PRO A 16 9.23 -0.96 -12.44
CA PRO A 16 9.46 -0.63 -13.84
C PRO A 16 8.82 0.71 -14.23
N LYS A 17 9.36 1.35 -15.27
CA LYS A 17 8.82 2.62 -15.79
C LYS A 17 7.35 2.45 -16.17
N GLY A 18 6.50 3.35 -15.69
CA GLY A 18 5.05 3.32 -15.94
C GLY A 18 4.23 2.57 -14.89
N ILE A 19 4.82 1.59 -14.20
CA ILE A 19 4.11 0.76 -13.19
C ILE A 19 4.00 1.46 -11.85
N SER A 20 2.78 1.60 -11.33
CA SER A 20 2.49 2.26 -10.05
C SER A 20 2.43 1.29 -8.88
N LEU A 21 2.06 0.03 -9.12
CA LEU A 21 1.90 -0.98 -8.08
C LEU A 21 2.16 -2.38 -8.65
N GLN A 22 2.82 -3.23 -7.88
CA GLN A 22 2.96 -4.67 -8.14
C GLN A 22 2.73 -5.49 -6.88
N VAL A 23 2.23 -6.71 -7.05
CA VAL A 23 2.21 -7.75 -6.02
C VAL A 23 3.11 -8.89 -6.49
N LEU A 24 4.03 -9.30 -5.61
CA LEU A 24 5.02 -10.34 -5.90
C LEU A 24 4.94 -11.49 -4.89
N ASP A 25 5.26 -12.69 -5.36
CA ASP A 25 5.55 -13.85 -4.49
C ASP A 25 7.01 -13.88 -4.04
N ASN A 26 7.39 -14.94 -3.32
CA ASN A 26 8.78 -15.14 -2.84
C ASN A 26 9.79 -15.39 -3.96
N ASP A 27 9.33 -15.89 -5.11
CA ASP A 27 10.13 -16.16 -6.30
C ASP A 27 10.19 -14.94 -7.24
N GLN A 28 9.63 -13.81 -6.80
CA GLN A 28 9.57 -12.53 -7.53
C GLN A 28 8.68 -12.57 -8.78
N HIS A 29 7.76 -13.53 -8.89
CA HIS A 29 6.75 -13.52 -9.93
C HIS A 29 5.73 -12.41 -9.67
N ILE A 30 5.34 -11.70 -10.72
CA ILE A 30 4.32 -10.66 -10.65
C ILE A 30 2.95 -11.33 -10.72
N LEU A 31 2.22 -11.30 -9.61
CA LEU A 31 0.85 -11.83 -9.53
C LEU A 31 -0.19 -10.78 -9.91
N PHE A 32 0.13 -9.50 -9.70
CA PHE A 32 -0.70 -8.37 -10.07
C PHE A 32 0.18 -7.16 -10.40
N GLU A 33 -0.23 -6.36 -11.37
CA GLU A 33 0.36 -5.06 -11.63
C GLU A 33 -0.68 -4.03 -12.07
N SER A 34 -0.39 -2.75 -11.81
CA SER A 34 -1.22 -1.64 -12.26
C SER A 34 -0.36 -0.44 -12.67
N THR A 35 -0.88 0.33 -13.61
CA THR A 35 -0.36 1.64 -14.05
C THR A 35 -1.24 2.79 -13.60
N GLY A 36 -2.24 2.50 -12.77
CA GLY A 36 -3.24 3.45 -12.29
C GLY A 36 -2.63 4.61 -11.49
N LYS A 37 -3.48 5.58 -11.17
CA LYS A 37 -3.10 6.76 -10.39
C LYS A 37 -3.81 6.78 -9.06
N TRP A 38 -3.22 7.49 -8.10
CA TRP A 38 -3.81 7.67 -6.77
C TRP A 38 -4.10 6.32 -6.12
N LEU A 39 -5.31 6.10 -5.60
CA LEU A 39 -5.71 4.86 -4.93
C LEU A 39 -6.26 3.79 -5.89
N HIS A 40 -6.46 4.10 -7.19
CA HIS A 40 -7.02 3.14 -8.15
C HIS A 40 -6.25 1.80 -8.20
N PRO A 41 -4.90 1.76 -8.18
CA PRO A 41 -4.16 0.50 -8.16
C PRO A 41 -4.51 -0.43 -6.99
N LEU A 42 -4.70 0.13 -5.79
CA LEU A 42 -5.04 -0.66 -4.59
C LEU A 42 -6.49 -1.16 -4.62
N LEU A 43 -7.39 -0.39 -5.21
CA LEU A 43 -8.80 -0.79 -5.37
C LEU A 43 -8.97 -1.82 -6.48
N GLU A 44 -8.19 -1.70 -7.56
CA GLU A 44 -8.07 -2.74 -8.58
C GLU A 44 -7.55 -4.04 -7.95
N LEU A 45 -6.52 -3.94 -7.12
CA LEU A 45 -5.99 -5.08 -6.38
C LEU A 45 -7.04 -5.69 -5.43
N GLU A 46 -7.81 -4.87 -4.70
CA GLU A 46 -8.90 -5.36 -3.84
C GLU A 46 -9.91 -6.21 -4.63
N ARG A 47 -10.38 -5.69 -5.78
CA ARG A 47 -11.27 -6.45 -6.67
C ARG A 47 -10.61 -7.72 -7.21
N TYR A 48 -9.32 -7.66 -7.52
CA TYR A 48 -8.56 -8.81 -7.98
C TYR A 48 -8.49 -9.91 -6.92
N VAL A 49 -8.13 -9.59 -5.68
CA VAL A 49 -8.03 -10.56 -4.57
C VAL A 49 -9.38 -11.20 -4.23
N ILE A 50 -10.49 -10.45 -4.35
CA ILE A 50 -11.85 -11.00 -4.15
C ILE A 50 -12.18 -12.08 -5.20
N THR A 51 -11.74 -11.89 -6.44
CA THR A 51 -12.04 -12.81 -7.55
C THR A 51 -11.00 -13.92 -7.72
N HIS A 52 -9.79 -13.69 -7.22
CA HIS A 52 -8.64 -14.59 -7.27
C HIS A 52 -8.02 -14.64 -5.86
N PRO A 53 -8.45 -15.59 -5.00
CA PRO A 53 -8.00 -15.64 -3.62
C PRO A 53 -6.47 -15.78 -3.55
N LEU A 54 -5.81 -14.72 -3.07
CA LEU A 54 -4.38 -14.68 -2.79
C LEU A 54 -4.17 -14.66 -1.28
N ASP A 55 -3.18 -15.40 -0.78
CA ASP A 55 -2.70 -15.25 0.59
C ASP A 55 -1.75 -14.05 0.69
N THR A 56 -2.33 -12.85 0.69
CA THR A 56 -1.63 -11.55 0.70
C THR A 56 -0.64 -11.40 1.86
N LYS A 57 -0.82 -12.15 2.94
CA LYS A 57 0.09 -12.15 4.09
C LYS A 57 1.46 -12.72 3.76
N THR A 58 1.54 -13.60 2.76
CA THR A 58 2.79 -14.22 2.27
C THR A 58 3.41 -13.50 1.08
N LEU A 59 2.75 -12.45 0.58
CA LEU A 59 3.12 -11.72 -0.62
C LEU A 59 3.74 -10.36 -0.27
N PHE A 60 4.38 -9.77 -1.28
CA PHE A 60 5.04 -8.48 -1.18
C PHE A 60 4.30 -7.46 -2.04
N LEU A 61 3.87 -6.35 -1.42
CA LEU A 61 3.33 -5.21 -2.15
C LEU A 61 4.47 -4.24 -2.49
N HIS A 62 4.66 -3.92 -3.77
CA HIS A 62 5.53 -2.83 -4.18
C HIS A 62 4.71 -1.67 -4.76
N ASP A 63 4.67 -0.56 -4.04
CA ASP A 63 3.92 0.64 -4.41
C ASP A 63 4.88 1.79 -4.77
N ARG A 64 4.43 2.72 -5.59
CA ARG A 64 5.20 3.91 -5.98
C ARG A 64 5.08 5.01 -4.94
N VAL A 65 3.88 5.28 -4.43
CA VAL A 65 3.65 6.38 -3.47
C VAL A 65 2.65 5.93 -2.43
N THR A 66 3.15 5.69 -1.22
CA THR A 66 2.35 5.20 -0.11
C THR A 66 2.12 6.33 0.89
N GLY A 67 0.98 7.01 0.72
CA GLY A 67 0.39 7.85 1.75
C GLY A 67 -0.44 7.02 2.73
N ARG A 68 -0.99 7.67 3.74
CA ARG A 68 -1.80 7.04 4.78
C ARG A 68 -3.00 6.27 4.24
N ALA A 69 -3.71 6.84 3.26
CA ALA A 69 -4.86 6.17 2.65
C ALA A 69 -4.45 4.85 1.98
N ALA A 70 -3.32 4.87 1.26
CA ALA A 70 -2.74 3.69 0.61
C ALA A 70 -2.28 2.65 1.65
N ALA A 71 -1.65 3.11 2.73
CA ALA A 71 -1.26 2.24 3.85
C ALA A 71 -2.48 1.56 4.50
N ALA A 72 -3.59 2.29 4.68
CA ALA A 72 -4.81 1.72 5.26
C ALA A 72 -5.41 0.62 4.40
N LEU A 73 -5.52 0.85 3.08
CA LEU A 73 -5.96 -0.19 2.15
C LEU A 73 -5.01 -1.39 2.13
N THR A 74 -3.70 -1.15 2.19
CA THR A 74 -2.69 -2.21 2.24
C THR A 74 -2.87 -3.12 3.47
N VAL A 75 -3.08 -2.52 4.64
CA VAL A 75 -3.36 -3.25 5.89
C VAL A 75 -4.69 -4.01 5.79
N LEU A 76 -5.74 -3.38 5.26
CA LEU A 76 -7.05 -4.01 5.07
C LEU A 76 -7.00 -5.22 4.13
N LEU A 77 -6.15 -5.16 3.10
CA LEU A 77 -5.90 -6.26 2.18
C LEU A 77 -5.07 -7.39 2.81
N GLY A 78 -4.54 -7.22 4.01
CA GLY A 78 -3.83 -8.26 4.75
C GLY A 78 -2.33 -8.39 4.42
N PHE A 79 -1.74 -7.44 3.70
CA PHE A 79 -0.31 -7.46 3.41
C PHE A 79 0.52 -7.27 4.68
N SER A 80 1.56 -8.10 4.81
CA SER A 80 2.51 -8.03 5.92
C SER A 80 3.84 -7.37 5.53
N CYS A 81 4.12 -7.24 4.23
CA CYS A 81 5.40 -6.76 3.70
C CYS A 81 5.18 -5.78 2.54
N VAL A 82 5.77 -4.58 2.63
CA VAL A 82 5.58 -3.49 1.68
C VAL A 82 6.92 -2.86 1.28
N LYS A 83 7.12 -2.59 0.00
CA LYS A 83 8.14 -1.66 -0.49
C LYS A 83 7.44 -0.47 -1.13
N SER A 84 7.79 0.72 -0.69
CA SER A 84 7.38 1.95 -1.37
C SER A 84 8.57 2.60 -2.06
N LYS A 85 8.34 3.37 -3.12
CA LYS A 85 9.36 4.33 -3.56
C LYS A 85 9.32 5.56 -2.64
N VAL A 86 8.15 6.18 -2.48
CA VAL A 86 7.94 7.32 -1.58
C VAL A 86 6.94 6.96 -0.48
N LEU A 87 7.35 7.06 0.78
CA LEU A 87 6.52 6.76 1.95
C LEU A 87 6.29 8.04 2.77
N SER A 88 5.05 8.30 3.24
CA SER A 88 4.81 9.37 4.22
C SER A 88 5.02 8.90 5.67
N LYS A 89 5.36 9.83 6.57
CA LYS A 89 5.37 9.58 8.01
C LYS A 89 4.02 9.06 8.53
N SER A 90 2.92 9.56 7.98
CA SER A 90 1.58 9.06 8.36
C SER A 90 1.33 7.61 7.92
N ALA A 91 1.88 7.18 6.79
CA ALA A 91 1.85 5.78 6.37
C ALA A 91 2.73 4.90 7.29
N GLU A 92 3.92 5.38 7.64
CA GLU A 92 4.85 4.70 8.56
C GLU A 92 4.21 4.40 9.92
N LEU A 93 3.51 5.39 10.52
CA LEU A 93 2.78 5.21 11.77
C LEU A 93 1.74 4.11 11.69
N LEU A 94 1.03 4.04 10.55
CA LEU A 94 0.02 3.02 10.33
C LEU A 94 0.65 1.63 10.19
N PHE A 95 1.69 1.48 9.37
CA PHE A 95 2.41 0.22 9.23
C PHE A 95 3.01 -0.26 10.55
N THR A 96 3.57 0.66 11.34
CA THR A 96 4.09 0.35 12.67
C THR A 96 2.99 -0.14 13.61
N ARG A 97 1.84 0.56 13.63
CA ARG A 97 0.67 0.19 14.44
C ARG A 97 0.13 -1.21 14.10
N TYR A 98 0.13 -1.56 12.82
CA TYR A 98 -0.40 -2.85 12.33
C TYR A 98 0.69 -3.90 12.07
N SER A 99 1.93 -3.68 12.52
CA SER A 99 3.05 -4.61 12.37
C SER A 99 3.33 -5.04 10.93
N VAL A 100 3.14 -4.14 9.97
CA VAL A 100 3.54 -4.32 8.57
C VAL A 100 5.02 -3.98 8.44
N ALA A 101 5.81 -4.92 7.91
CA ALA A 101 7.20 -4.66 7.57
C ALA A 101 7.26 -3.80 6.31
N TYR A 102 8.04 -2.72 6.33
CA TYR A 102 8.13 -1.80 5.20
C TYR A 102 9.57 -1.40 4.86
N ALA A 103 9.80 -1.09 3.60
CA ALA A 103 10.99 -0.43 3.08
C ALA A 103 10.57 0.73 2.18
N PHE A 104 11.43 1.74 2.05
CA PHE A 104 11.19 2.88 1.17
C PHE A 104 12.50 3.35 0.51
N ASP A 105 12.40 4.11 -0.58
CA ASP A 105 13.56 4.82 -1.15
C ASP A 105 13.63 6.25 -0.58
N GLU A 106 12.47 6.89 -0.40
CA GLU A 106 12.32 8.25 0.08
C GLU A 106 11.23 8.32 1.16
N MET A 107 11.52 9.02 2.26
CA MET A 107 10.58 9.35 3.32
C MET A 107 10.22 10.83 3.24
N VAL A 108 8.93 11.14 3.27
CA VAL A 108 8.42 12.51 3.27
C VAL A 108 7.48 12.75 4.45
N ASP A 109 7.33 14.01 4.87
CA ASP A 109 6.43 14.34 5.98
C ASP A 109 4.98 14.01 5.63
N ARG A 110 4.52 14.41 4.44
CA ARG A 110 3.16 14.16 3.94
C ARG A 110 3.17 13.99 2.42
N ILE A 111 2.24 13.20 1.90
CA ILE A 111 1.89 13.21 0.47
C ILE A 111 0.86 14.33 0.26
N ASP A 112 1.10 15.24 -0.68
CA ASP A 112 0.17 16.31 -1.07
C ASP A 112 -1.05 15.75 -1.82
N CYS A 113 -1.88 15.02 -1.08
CA CYS A 113 -3.13 14.46 -1.55
C CYS A 113 -4.27 14.95 -0.66
N MET A 114 -5.35 15.42 -1.27
CA MET A 114 -6.59 15.82 -0.58
C MET A 114 -7.10 14.73 0.38
N THR A 115 -6.84 13.46 0.10
CA THR A 115 -7.24 12.31 0.94
C THR A 115 -6.34 12.12 2.15
N GLU A 116 -5.07 12.49 2.07
CA GLU A 116 -4.15 12.48 3.21
C GLU A 116 -4.58 13.49 4.30
N GLN A 117 -5.09 14.65 3.89
CA GLN A 117 -5.50 15.72 4.82
C GLN A 117 -6.78 15.40 5.60
N LEU A 118 -7.63 14.50 5.08
CA LEU A 118 -8.90 14.15 5.72
C LEU A 118 -8.79 12.98 6.70
N ILE A 119 -7.70 12.23 6.66
CA ILE A 119 -7.56 11.02 7.45
C ILE A 119 -6.66 11.28 8.66
N ASP A 120 -7.24 11.17 9.86
CA ASP A 120 -6.59 11.45 11.15
C ASP A 120 -6.24 10.18 11.95
N ASP A 121 -5.19 10.25 12.81
CA ASP A 121 -4.58 9.15 13.58
C ASP A 121 -5.56 8.38 14.48
N SER A 122 -6.65 9.04 14.86
CA SER A 122 -7.74 8.45 15.64
C SER A 122 -8.69 7.54 14.84
N MET A 123 -8.72 7.63 13.51
CA MET A 123 -9.68 6.90 12.67
C MET A 123 -9.37 5.40 12.58
N THR A 124 -10.43 4.57 12.61
CA THR A 124 -10.33 3.12 12.36
C THR A 124 -10.12 2.84 10.87
N LEU A 125 -9.53 1.69 10.52
CA LEU A 125 -9.35 1.29 9.11
C LEU A 125 -10.68 1.24 8.35
N GLU A 126 -11.76 0.80 8.99
CA GLU A 126 -13.10 0.79 8.40
C GLU A 126 -13.60 2.21 8.10
N THR A 127 -13.39 3.16 9.01
CA THR A 127 -13.73 4.57 8.78
C THR A 127 -12.96 5.13 7.59
N ILE A 128 -11.67 4.80 7.49
CA ILE A 128 -10.81 5.21 6.38
C ILE A 128 -11.32 4.63 5.06
N ARG A 129 -11.63 3.33 5.02
CA ARG A 129 -12.17 2.65 3.84
C ARG A 129 -13.44 3.32 3.33
N ARG A 130 -14.40 3.59 4.23
CA ARG A 130 -15.65 4.27 3.90
C ARG A 130 -15.43 5.69 3.35
N MET A 131 -14.48 6.44 3.91
CA MET A 131 -14.14 7.78 3.40
C MET A 131 -13.50 7.72 2.00
N ILE A 132 -12.65 6.72 1.75
CA ILE A 132 -12.04 6.49 0.44
C ILE A 132 -13.13 6.16 -0.58
N GLU A 133 -14.00 5.19 -0.29
CA GLU A 133 -15.12 4.79 -1.15
C GLU A 133 -15.99 5.99 -1.55
N ASN A 134 -16.45 6.78 -0.58
CA ASN A 134 -17.27 7.96 -0.83
C ASN A 134 -16.59 8.94 -1.81
N ARG A 135 -15.27 9.13 -1.70
CA ARG A 135 -14.55 10.07 -2.57
C ARG A 135 -14.33 9.58 -3.99
N ILE A 136 -14.25 8.27 -4.19
CA ILE A 136 -14.12 7.70 -5.53
C ILE A 136 -15.48 7.77 -6.23
N THR A 137 -16.57 7.48 -5.52
CA THR A 137 -17.93 7.52 -6.09
C THR A 137 -18.40 8.94 -6.42
N THR A 138 -17.93 9.96 -5.69
CA THR A 138 -18.34 11.37 -5.92
C THR A 138 -17.51 12.07 -7.01
N LYS A 139 -16.49 11.41 -7.58
CA LYS A 139 -15.65 11.96 -8.67
C LYS A 139 -15.92 11.32 -10.04
N CYS A 140 -16.97 10.51 -10.17
CA CYS A 140 -17.50 10.00 -11.44
C CYS A 140 -18.64 10.89 -11.94
#